data_AF-A0A5S4ZVB3-F1
#
_entry.id   AF-A0A5S4ZVB3-F1
#
_cell.length_a   1.000
_cell.length_b   1.000
_cell.length_c   1.000
_cell.angle_alpha   90.00
_cell.angle_beta   90.00
_cell.angle_gamma   90.00
#
_symmetry.space_group_name_H-M   'P 1'
#
loop_
_entity.id
_entity.type
_entity.pdbx_description
1 polymer ?
#
loop_
_entity_poly.entity_id
_entity_poly.type
_entity_poly.pdbx_seq_one_letter_code
_entity_poly.pdbx_strand_id
1 'polypeptide(L)'
;MSLKQRLFSIILILLFLWLIISVYFYGQHYLAYKSFPIWGKAETDDAFILLKNVVVYNHEQKYYDFDEIPWYWEIAKKISNNELRNAFVKVCYFYSRPYIFHKDKSTIKLQGIIALKGSKDPDDFLGINQPLDIRLYGDYDVSLTSGMGSRHRDGSNVLLFESMGNDVLLKNNHTYKAVIKNEQDEIIKELPLRPQWRYQAYSFFDARPFYYPFEPAITINRFINLLKDNQRELAASYIHFKCKETFPWENFDHPYFSEAHPGVEYYIGNYLGFENVFSMNLLYFKPGDQVRTPDQCFARQAIYFVDHLGKWKIINAEPIEIDDYN
;
A
#
# COMPACT_ATOMS: atom_id res chain seq x y z
N MET A 1 55.43 19.43 9.24
CA MET A 1 53.96 19.38 9.38
C MET A 1 53.61 19.49 10.86
N SER A 2 52.84 20.50 11.27
CA SER A 2 52.49 20.73 12.68
C SER A 2 51.53 19.66 13.21
N LEU A 3 51.47 19.48 14.54
CA LEU A 3 50.52 18.55 15.17
C LEU A 3 49.08 18.81 14.72
N LYS A 4 48.71 20.09 14.59
CA LYS A 4 47.39 20.54 14.10
C LYS A 4 47.12 20.05 12.67
N GLN A 5 48.10 20.19 11.78
CA GLN A 5 47.99 19.70 10.40
C GLN A 5 47.82 18.18 10.37
N ARG A 6 48.57 17.43 11.19
CA ARG A 6 48.44 15.97 11.27
C ARG A 6 47.06 15.54 11.76
N LEU A 7 46.57 16.16 12.83
CA LEU A 7 45.23 15.87 13.38
C LEU A 7 44.13 16.18 12.35
N PHE A 8 44.22 17.33 11.67
CA PHE A 8 43.29 17.69 10.62
C PHE A 8 43.30 16.67 9.47
N SER A 9 44.49 16.24 9.01
CA SER A 9 44.60 15.19 7.99
C SER A 9 44.00 13.86 8.44
N ILE A 10 44.21 13.46 9.70
CA ILE A 10 43.60 12.23 10.25
C ILE A 10 42.07 12.33 10.24
N ILE A 11 41.52 13.45 10.71
CA ILE A 11 40.06 13.67 10.70
C ILE A 11 39.52 13.62 9.26
N LEU A 12 40.21 14.26 8.31
CA LEU A 12 39.80 14.26 6.91
C LEU A 12 39.81 12.85 6.31
N ILE A 13 40.84 12.05 6.62
CA ILE A 13 40.92 10.64 6.18
C ILE A 13 39.77 9.83 6.77
N LEU A 14 39.48 10.00 8.06
CA LEU A 14 38.37 9.28 8.71
C LEU A 14 37.01 9.66 8.11
N LEU A 15 36.78 10.94 7.82
CA LEU A 15 35.57 11.41 7.16
C LEU A 15 35.45 10.86 5.73
N PHE A 16 36.55 10.80 4.99
CA PHE A 16 36.58 10.23 3.65
C PHE A 16 36.28 8.72 3.66
N LEU A 17 36.88 7.97 4.57
CA LEU A 17 36.58 6.55 4.77
C LEU A 17 35.11 6.34 5.15
N TRP A 18 34.59 7.15 6.08
CA TRP A 18 33.19 7.12 6.47
C TRP A 18 32.25 7.41 5.29
N LEU A 19 32.60 8.37 4.42
CA LEU A 19 31.84 8.68 3.22
C LEU A 19 31.82 7.49 2.25
N ILE A 20 32.97 6.85 1.98
CA ILE A 20 33.05 5.66 1.11
C ILE A 20 32.16 4.53 1.65
N ILE A 21 32.25 4.26 2.95
CA ILE A 21 31.42 3.23 3.61
C ILE A 21 29.94 3.58 3.47
N SER A 22 29.58 4.85 3.68
CA SER A 22 28.19 5.33 3.57
C SER A 22 27.66 5.22 2.14
N VAL A 23 28.48 5.51 1.12
CA VAL A 23 28.10 5.32 -0.30
C VAL A 23 27.89 3.84 -0.60
N TYR A 24 28.75 2.94 -0.10
CA TYR A 24 28.58 1.51 -0.25
C TYR A 24 27.24 1.03 0.34
N PHE A 25 26.92 1.45 1.57
CA PHE A 25 25.67 1.07 2.23
C PHE A 25 24.44 1.72 1.59
N TYR A 26 24.53 2.97 1.13
CA TYR A 26 23.47 3.58 0.34
C TYR A 26 23.10 2.72 -0.88
N GLY A 27 24.09 2.17 -1.58
CA GLY A 27 23.86 1.23 -2.68
C GLY A 27 23.18 -0.07 -2.27
N GLN A 28 23.37 -0.55 -1.03
CA GLN A 28 22.67 -1.73 -0.50
C GLN A 28 21.16 -1.49 -0.26
N HIS A 29 20.73 -0.23 -0.15
CA HIS A 29 19.33 0.16 -0.01
C HIS A 29 18.69 0.61 -1.32
N TYR A 30 19.43 0.57 -2.44
CA TYR A 30 18.91 0.95 -3.73
C TYR A 30 18.09 -0.19 -4.33
N LEU A 31 16.78 0.00 -4.46
CA LEU A 31 15.85 -1.02 -4.94
C LEU A 31 15.27 -0.61 -6.29
N ALA A 32 15.44 -1.44 -7.30
CA ALA A 32 14.85 -1.24 -8.62
C ALA A 32 13.59 -2.09 -8.79
N TYR A 33 12.53 -1.46 -9.27
CA TYR A 33 11.25 -2.08 -9.56
C TYR A 33 10.82 -1.77 -11.00
N LYS A 34 10.24 -2.77 -11.66
CA LYS A 34 9.41 -2.56 -12.85
C LYS A 34 7.95 -2.76 -12.45
N SER A 35 7.07 -1.88 -12.89
CA SER A 35 5.64 -2.01 -12.65
C SER A 35 4.84 -1.76 -13.91
N PHE A 36 3.70 -2.44 -14.02
CA PHE A 36 2.75 -2.27 -15.11
C PHE A 36 1.34 -2.15 -14.53
N PRO A 37 0.66 -0.99 -14.68
CA PRO A 37 -0.72 -0.87 -14.24
C PRO A 37 -1.66 -1.64 -15.16
N ILE A 38 -2.62 -2.40 -14.59
CA ILE A 38 -3.48 -3.32 -15.36
C ILE A 38 -4.91 -2.79 -15.50
N TRP A 39 -5.43 -2.06 -14.51
CA TRP A 39 -6.79 -1.48 -14.51
C TRP A 39 -7.89 -2.44 -15.01
N GLY A 40 -7.67 -3.73 -14.82
CA GLY A 40 -8.54 -4.80 -15.27
C GLY A 40 -9.65 -5.00 -14.26
N LYS A 41 -10.87 -5.22 -14.74
CA LYS A 41 -12.03 -5.50 -13.91
C LYS A 41 -12.62 -6.85 -14.29
N ALA A 42 -13.05 -7.60 -13.29
CA ALA A 42 -13.86 -8.79 -13.47
C ALA A 42 -14.94 -8.80 -12.40
N GLU A 43 -16.06 -9.42 -12.71
CA GLU A 43 -17.21 -9.47 -11.83
C GLU A 43 -17.73 -10.90 -11.81
N THR A 44 -18.01 -11.39 -10.61
CA THR A 44 -18.68 -12.66 -10.35
C THR A 44 -19.97 -12.37 -9.57
N ASP A 45 -20.78 -13.39 -9.32
CA ASP A 45 -21.99 -13.24 -8.50
C ASP A 45 -21.63 -12.77 -7.08
N ASP A 46 -20.48 -13.21 -6.58
CA ASP A 46 -20.06 -12.99 -5.19
C ASP A 46 -19.06 -11.85 -4.99
N ALA A 47 -18.35 -11.44 -6.04
CA ALA A 47 -17.25 -10.49 -5.89
C ALA A 47 -17.07 -9.58 -7.11
N PHE A 48 -16.56 -8.39 -6.83
CA PHE A 48 -15.97 -7.49 -7.81
C PHE A 48 -14.44 -7.53 -7.66
N ILE A 49 -13.73 -7.75 -8.76
CA ILE A 49 -12.27 -7.91 -8.78
C ILE A 49 -11.67 -6.76 -9.57
N LEU A 50 -10.71 -6.07 -8.96
CA LEU A 50 -9.96 -4.98 -9.57
C LEU A 50 -8.46 -5.31 -9.59
N LEU A 51 -7.94 -5.63 -10.78
CA LEU A 51 -6.51 -5.82 -11.00
C LEU A 51 -5.81 -4.46 -11.09
N LYS A 52 -4.84 -4.22 -10.21
CA LYS A 52 -4.21 -2.89 -10.07
C LYS A 52 -2.91 -2.82 -10.83
N ASN A 53 -1.99 -3.75 -10.58
CA ASN A 53 -0.69 -3.74 -11.22
C ASN A 53 -0.03 -5.13 -11.22
N VAL A 54 0.96 -5.26 -12.10
CA VAL A 54 2.02 -6.26 -11.97
C VAL A 54 3.30 -5.55 -11.56
N VAL A 55 4.02 -6.12 -10.61
CA VAL A 55 5.27 -5.60 -10.07
C VAL A 55 6.35 -6.66 -10.20
N VAL A 56 7.54 -6.24 -10.63
CA VAL A 56 8.72 -7.09 -10.81
C VAL A 56 9.90 -6.46 -10.11
N TYR A 57 10.67 -7.26 -9.37
CA TYR A 57 11.91 -6.85 -8.73
C TYR A 57 12.83 -8.05 -8.52
N ASN A 58 14.10 -7.80 -8.23
CA ASN A 58 15.14 -8.84 -8.17
C ASN A 58 15.84 -8.92 -6.81
N HIS A 59 15.14 -8.58 -5.73
CA HIS A 59 15.69 -8.64 -4.39
C HIS A 59 14.76 -9.36 -3.41
N GLU A 60 15.34 -9.93 -2.38
CA GLU A 60 14.65 -10.50 -1.23
C GLU A 60 15.02 -9.70 0.01
N GLN A 61 14.03 -9.42 0.84
CA GLN A 61 14.29 -8.83 2.15
C GLN A 61 14.77 -9.93 3.10
N LYS A 62 15.89 -9.69 3.78
CA LYS A 62 16.32 -10.54 4.88
C LYS A 62 15.36 -10.32 6.04
N TYR A 63 14.55 -11.33 6.32
CA TYR A 63 13.81 -11.38 7.57
C TYR A 63 14.80 -11.65 8.69
N TYR A 64 14.68 -10.90 9.79
CA TYR A 64 15.39 -11.25 11.00
C TYR A 64 14.77 -12.54 11.52
N ASP A 65 15.59 -13.58 11.65
CA ASP A 65 15.17 -14.75 12.41
C ASP A 65 14.92 -14.30 13.85
N PHE A 66 13.92 -14.86 14.52
CA PHE A 66 13.60 -14.50 15.91
C PHE A 66 14.79 -14.76 16.85
N ASP A 67 15.67 -15.68 16.45
CA ASP A 67 16.90 -16.02 17.16
C ASP A 67 18.08 -15.07 16.86
N GLU A 68 17.98 -14.24 15.81
CA GLU A 68 19.04 -13.29 15.39
C GLU A 68 18.60 -11.83 15.52
N ILE A 69 18.07 -11.45 16.69
CA ILE A 69 17.77 -10.05 16.99
C ILE A 69 19.07 -9.22 16.85
N PRO A 70 19.09 -8.20 15.97
CA PRO A 70 20.29 -7.37 15.80
C PRO A 70 20.71 -6.72 17.12
N TRP A 71 22.01 -6.75 17.43
CA TRP A 71 22.60 -6.23 18.68
C TRP A 71 22.14 -4.81 19.04
N TYR A 72 21.88 -3.97 18.03
CA TYR A 72 21.47 -2.59 18.25
C TYR A 72 20.07 -2.48 18.87
N TRP A 73 19.20 -3.49 18.77
CA TRP A 73 17.90 -3.48 19.44
C TRP A 73 18.03 -3.45 20.97
N GLU A 74 18.99 -4.19 21.53
CA GLU A 74 19.25 -4.19 22.98
C GLU A 74 19.73 -2.82 23.49
N ILE A 75 20.41 -2.06 22.63
CA ILE A 75 20.78 -0.67 22.94
C ILE A 75 19.58 0.25 22.77
N ALA A 76 18.82 0.10 21.68
CA ALA A 76 17.65 0.90 21.40
C ALA A 76 16.62 0.82 22.53
N LYS A 77 16.41 -0.35 23.13
CA LYS A 77 15.54 -0.55 24.30
C LYS A 77 15.92 0.31 25.51
N LYS A 78 17.20 0.67 25.66
CA LYS A 78 17.71 1.51 26.76
C LYS A 78 17.56 3.01 26.49
N ILE A 79 17.22 3.40 25.27
CA ILE A 79 16.99 4.80 24.90
C ILE A 79 15.54 5.16 25.24
N SER A 80 15.33 5.95 26.30
CA SER A 80 14.00 6.35 26.77
C SER A 80 13.29 7.32 25.82
N ASN A 81 14.05 8.18 25.14
CA ASN A 81 13.50 9.11 24.16
C ASN A 81 13.20 8.40 22.83
N ASN A 82 11.93 8.39 22.43
CA ASN A 82 11.46 7.69 21.22
C ASN A 82 12.10 8.21 19.93
N GLU A 83 12.33 9.52 19.80
CA GLU A 83 12.89 10.12 18.60
C GLU A 83 14.36 9.72 18.42
N LEU A 84 15.15 9.80 19.49
CA LEU A 84 16.54 9.35 19.50
C LEU A 84 16.64 7.85 19.26
N ARG A 85 15.75 7.05 19.86
CA ARG A 85 15.68 5.61 19.62
C ARG A 85 15.43 5.31 18.14
N ASN A 86 14.46 5.99 17.53
CA ASN A 86 14.13 5.83 16.11
C ASN A 86 15.29 6.28 15.20
N ALA A 87 15.93 7.40 15.51
CA ALA A 87 17.10 7.88 14.78
C ALA A 87 18.26 6.87 14.87
N PHE A 88 18.54 6.35 16.06
CA PHE A 88 19.56 5.33 16.29
C PHE A 88 19.28 4.05 15.48
N VAL A 89 18.07 3.50 15.57
CA VAL A 89 17.68 2.31 14.80
C VAL A 89 17.78 2.55 13.29
N LYS A 90 17.35 3.72 12.80
CA LYS A 90 17.49 4.09 11.38
C LYS A 90 18.95 4.13 10.94
N VAL A 91 19.85 4.73 11.73
CA VAL A 91 21.29 4.77 11.42
C VAL A 91 21.88 3.36 11.40
N CYS A 92 21.55 2.50 12.37
CA CYS A 92 21.99 1.12 12.38
C CYS A 92 21.46 0.33 11.17
N TYR A 93 20.19 0.54 10.80
CA TYR A 93 19.58 -0.06 9.62
C TYR A 93 20.24 0.43 8.33
N PHE A 94 20.63 1.71 8.24
CA PHE A 94 21.39 2.25 7.10
C PHE A 94 22.69 1.48 6.88
N TYR A 95 23.47 1.27 7.93
CA TYR A 95 24.72 0.50 7.89
C TYR A 95 24.51 -1.04 7.97
N SER A 96 23.34 -1.53 7.55
CA SER A 96 23.04 -2.96 7.45
C SER A 96 22.90 -3.41 5.98
N ARG A 97 22.74 -4.72 5.76
CA ARG A 97 22.48 -5.30 4.43
C ARG A 97 21.11 -6.00 4.43
N PRO A 98 20.01 -5.25 4.40
CA PRO A 98 18.68 -5.82 4.60
C PRO A 98 18.15 -6.55 3.38
N TYR A 99 18.86 -6.52 2.24
CA TYR A 99 18.42 -7.15 1.00
C TYR A 99 19.48 -8.11 0.43
N ILE A 100 19.00 -9.12 -0.28
CA ILE A 100 19.79 -10.02 -1.14
C ILE A 100 19.36 -9.72 -2.58
N PHE A 101 20.31 -9.44 -3.47
CA PHE A 101 20.02 -9.15 -4.88
C PHE A 101 20.37 -10.34 -5.76
N HIS A 102 19.43 -10.72 -6.63
CA HIS A 102 19.61 -11.78 -7.60
C HIS A 102 19.84 -11.19 -9.00
N LYS A 103 20.81 -11.75 -9.74
CA LYS A 103 21.14 -11.26 -11.08
C LYS A 103 20.16 -11.76 -12.15
N ASP A 104 19.81 -13.03 -12.06
CA ASP A 104 19.09 -13.74 -13.12
C ASP A 104 17.67 -14.15 -12.72
N LYS A 105 17.28 -13.87 -11.48
CA LYS A 105 15.99 -14.24 -10.89
C LYS A 105 15.22 -12.99 -10.54
N SER A 106 13.91 -13.01 -10.81
CA SER A 106 13.00 -11.94 -10.42
C SER A 106 11.82 -12.51 -9.67
N THR A 107 11.37 -11.76 -8.67
CA THR A 107 10.03 -11.94 -8.11
C THR A 107 9.06 -11.13 -8.94
N ILE A 108 7.94 -11.75 -9.31
CA ILE A 108 6.80 -11.10 -9.95
C ILE A 108 5.58 -11.19 -9.04
N LYS A 109 4.81 -10.10 -8.98
CA LYS A 109 3.57 -10.02 -8.22
C LYS A 109 2.46 -9.47 -9.10
N LEU A 110 1.32 -10.15 -9.13
CA LEU A 110 0.05 -9.58 -9.58
C LEU A 110 -0.69 -9.11 -8.35
N GLN A 111 -1.05 -7.83 -8.28
CA GLN A 111 -1.73 -7.27 -7.11
C GLN A 111 -3.07 -6.63 -7.50
N GLY A 112 -4.02 -6.69 -6.59
CA GLY A 112 -5.33 -6.12 -6.81
C GLY A 112 -6.22 -6.11 -5.57
N ILE A 113 -7.51 -5.95 -5.82
CA ILE A 113 -8.56 -5.90 -4.81
C ILE A 113 -9.66 -6.89 -5.19
N ILE A 114 -10.15 -7.63 -4.20
CA ILE A 114 -11.39 -8.41 -4.28
C ILE A 114 -12.37 -7.75 -3.32
N ALA A 115 -13.52 -7.32 -3.83
CA ALA A 115 -14.58 -6.68 -3.08
C ALA A 115 -15.78 -7.63 -3.03
N LEU A 116 -16.16 -8.08 -1.84
CA LEU A 116 -17.21 -9.07 -1.65
C LEU A 116 -18.59 -8.42 -1.69
N LYS A 117 -19.51 -9.04 -2.41
CA LYS A 117 -20.90 -8.60 -2.53
C LYS A 117 -21.75 -9.19 -1.40
N GLY A 118 -22.76 -8.45 -0.97
CA GLY A 118 -23.81 -8.98 -0.09
C GLY A 118 -23.42 -9.20 1.38
N SER A 119 -22.73 -8.23 2.00
CA SER A 119 -22.33 -8.25 3.43
C SER A 119 -21.62 -9.53 3.91
N LYS A 120 -20.95 -10.24 3.00
CA LYS A 120 -20.14 -11.41 3.32
C LYS A 120 -18.89 -11.00 4.10
N ASP A 121 -18.60 -11.73 5.18
CA ASP A 121 -17.38 -11.57 5.94
C ASP A 121 -16.18 -12.08 5.11
N PRO A 122 -15.08 -11.31 4.97
CA PRO A 122 -13.90 -11.79 4.29
C PRO A 122 -13.27 -13.04 4.90
N ASP A 123 -13.42 -13.26 6.20
CA ASP A 123 -12.88 -14.46 6.84
C ASP A 123 -13.54 -15.73 6.30
N ASP A 124 -14.84 -15.68 6.00
CA ASP A 124 -15.57 -16.78 5.35
C ASP A 124 -15.05 -17.03 3.92
N PHE A 125 -14.60 -15.98 3.23
CA PHE A 125 -14.06 -16.07 1.87
C PHE A 125 -12.61 -16.55 1.81
N LEU A 126 -11.84 -16.37 2.89
CA LEU A 126 -10.43 -16.74 2.97
C LEU A 126 -10.17 -18.13 3.55
N GLY A 127 -11.23 -18.87 3.90
CA GLY A 127 -11.16 -20.23 4.44
C GLY A 127 -10.54 -21.27 3.50
N ILE A 128 -10.65 -22.55 3.88
CA ILE A 128 -10.01 -23.70 3.22
C ILE A 128 -10.38 -23.82 1.72
N ASN A 129 -11.51 -23.26 1.30
CA ASN A 129 -11.94 -23.18 -0.09
C ASN A 129 -11.89 -21.71 -0.53
N GLN A 130 -10.73 -21.23 -0.98
CA GLN A 130 -10.65 -19.90 -1.59
C GLN A 130 -11.43 -19.91 -2.90
N PRO A 131 -12.49 -19.10 -3.05
CA PRO A 131 -13.40 -19.25 -4.17
C PRO A 131 -12.87 -18.74 -5.51
N LEU A 132 -11.73 -18.05 -5.47
CA LEU A 132 -11.08 -17.47 -6.63
C LEU A 132 -9.59 -17.77 -6.63
N ASP A 133 -9.11 -18.19 -7.80
CA ASP A 133 -7.68 -18.30 -8.09
C ASP A 133 -7.31 -17.26 -9.15
N ILE A 134 -6.47 -16.30 -8.76
CA ILE A 134 -6.06 -15.18 -9.61
C ILE A 134 -4.57 -15.27 -9.87
N ARG A 135 -4.19 -15.59 -11.11
CA ARG A 135 -2.78 -15.82 -11.46
C ARG A 135 -2.35 -15.03 -12.68
N LEU A 136 -1.05 -14.82 -12.77
CA LEU A 136 -0.40 -14.28 -13.95
C LEU A 136 0.20 -15.41 -14.76
N TYR A 137 -0.14 -15.48 -16.04
CA TYR A 137 0.40 -16.42 -17.01
C TYR A 137 1.30 -15.70 -18.01
N GLY A 138 2.34 -16.41 -18.45
CA GLY A 138 3.28 -15.98 -19.48
C GLY A 138 3.06 -16.74 -20.79
N ASP A 139 4.12 -16.83 -21.60
CA ASP A 139 4.09 -17.59 -22.85
C ASP A 139 3.75 -19.07 -22.62
N TYR A 140 3.08 -19.68 -23.60
CA TYR A 140 2.67 -21.08 -23.58
C TYR A 140 1.78 -21.46 -22.38
N ASP A 141 1.04 -20.50 -21.84
CA ASP A 141 0.15 -20.70 -20.68
C ASP A 141 0.87 -21.25 -19.44
N VAL A 142 2.14 -20.89 -19.26
CA VAL A 142 2.88 -21.19 -18.04
C VAL A 142 2.53 -20.17 -16.96
N SER A 143 2.08 -20.65 -15.80
CA SER A 143 1.82 -19.79 -14.64
C SER A 143 3.13 -19.19 -14.13
N LEU A 144 3.20 -17.87 -14.08
CA LEU A 144 4.33 -17.11 -13.55
C LEU A 144 4.18 -16.84 -12.06
N THR A 145 2.96 -16.95 -11.52
CA THR A 145 2.68 -16.81 -10.09
C THR A 145 2.08 -18.10 -9.53
N SER A 146 2.23 -18.32 -8.24
CA SER A 146 1.69 -19.47 -7.52
C SER A 146 1.14 -19.06 -6.17
N GLY A 147 -0.06 -19.51 -5.86
CA GLY A 147 -0.76 -19.11 -4.64
C GLY A 147 -1.19 -17.64 -4.65
N MET A 148 -2.03 -17.30 -3.67
CA MET A 148 -2.54 -15.95 -3.47
C MET A 148 -2.48 -15.64 -1.98
N GLY A 149 -1.74 -14.59 -1.63
CA GLY A 149 -1.82 -13.97 -0.32
C GLY A 149 -2.89 -12.89 -0.34
N SER A 150 -3.61 -12.74 0.76
CA SER A 150 -4.59 -11.68 0.95
C SER A 150 -4.38 -10.99 2.29
N ARG A 151 -4.85 -9.75 2.38
CA ARG A 151 -4.93 -8.98 3.61
C ARG A 151 -6.27 -8.25 3.61
N HIS A 152 -6.92 -8.22 4.76
CA HIS A 152 -8.11 -7.41 4.98
C HIS A 152 -8.03 -6.71 6.33
N ARG A 153 -8.95 -5.78 6.55
CA ARG A 153 -9.16 -5.13 7.84
C ARG A 153 -10.46 -5.67 8.42
N ASP A 154 -10.47 -5.92 9.72
CA ASP A 154 -11.65 -6.41 10.44
C ASP A 154 -12.86 -5.53 10.13
N GLY A 155 -13.98 -6.18 9.79
CA GLY A 155 -15.22 -5.53 9.42
C GLY A 155 -15.25 -4.93 8.01
N SER A 156 -14.20 -5.02 7.19
CA SER A 156 -14.26 -4.67 5.75
C SER A 156 -14.91 -5.81 4.96
N ASN A 157 -15.46 -5.54 3.78
CA ASN A 157 -15.73 -6.57 2.76
C ASN A 157 -14.73 -6.49 1.59
N VAL A 158 -13.55 -5.91 1.81
CA VAL A 158 -12.52 -5.66 0.81
C VAL A 158 -11.23 -6.39 1.19
N LEU A 159 -10.73 -7.20 0.25
CA LEU A 159 -9.48 -7.93 0.33
C LEU A 159 -8.45 -7.27 -0.59
N LEU A 160 -7.29 -6.93 -0.05
CA LEU A 160 -6.10 -6.63 -0.85
C LEU A 160 -5.38 -7.93 -1.12
N PHE A 161 -5.14 -8.28 -2.38
CA PHE A 161 -4.48 -9.53 -2.73
C PHE A 161 -3.18 -9.33 -3.48
N GLU A 162 -2.30 -10.32 -3.36
CA GLU A 162 -1.16 -10.51 -4.23
C GLU A 162 -0.98 -11.99 -4.59
N SER A 163 -0.80 -12.28 -5.88
CA SER A 163 -0.29 -13.57 -6.35
C SER A 163 1.17 -13.40 -6.70
N MET A 164 2.04 -14.23 -6.12
CA MET A 164 3.50 -14.08 -6.18
C MET A 164 4.13 -15.26 -6.90
N GLY A 165 5.16 -14.98 -7.71
CA GLY A 165 6.06 -15.97 -8.26
C GLY A 165 7.49 -15.59 -7.99
N ASN A 166 8.28 -16.53 -7.49
CA ASN A 166 9.71 -16.36 -7.25
C ASN A 166 10.51 -17.00 -8.40
N ASP A 167 11.76 -16.59 -8.55
CA ASP A 167 12.69 -17.16 -9.53
C ASP A 167 12.19 -17.15 -10.99
N VAL A 168 11.38 -16.14 -11.35
CA VAL A 168 10.80 -16.04 -12.69
C VAL A 168 11.81 -15.46 -13.67
N LEU A 169 12.06 -16.19 -14.76
CA LEU A 169 12.86 -15.75 -15.90
C LEU A 169 12.00 -14.88 -16.82
N LEU A 170 12.15 -13.55 -16.71
CA LEU A 170 11.40 -12.61 -17.54
C LEU A 170 12.18 -12.25 -18.81
N LYS A 171 11.71 -12.72 -19.96
CA LYS A 171 12.12 -12.25 -21.29
C LYS A 171 11.33 -10.99 -21.67
N ASN A 172 11.96 -10.08 -22.42
CA ASN A 172 11.36 -8.80 -22.80
C ASN A 172 10.11 -8.92 -23.71
N ASN A 173 9.91 -10.06 -24.37
CA ASN A 173 8.84 -10.26 -25.36
C ASN A 173 7.74 -11.21 -24.87
N HIS A 174 7.65 -11.48 -23.57
CA HIS A 174 6.57 -12.32 -23.05
C HIS A 174 5.21 -11.68 -23.33
N THR A 175 4.28 -12.52 -23.79
CA THR A 175 2.86 -12.24 -23.67
C THR A 175 2.44 -12.57 -22.26
N TYR A 176 1.69 -11.67 -21.63
CA TYR A 176 1.19 -11.88 -20.28
C TYR A 176 -0.34 -11.91 -20.34
N LYS A 177 -0.96 -12.70 -19.48
CA LYS A 177 -2.38 -12.58 -19.20
C LYS A 177 -2.65 -12.81 -17.72
N ALA A 178 -3.56 -12.02 -17.15
CA ALA A 178 -4.14 -12.36 -15.87
C ALA A 178 -5.32 -13.31 -16.11
N VAL A 179 -5.36 -14.41 -15.37
CA VAL A 179 -6.43 -15.40 -15.44
C VAL A 179 -7.09 -15.47 -14.07
N ILE A 180 -8.41 -15.40 -14.06
CA ILE A 180 -9.25 -15.51 -12.87
C ILE A 180 -10.08 -16.79 -13.06
N LYS A 181 -9.96 -17.71 -12.12
CA LYS A 181 -10.70 -18.97 -12.09
C LYS A 181 -11.56 -19.10 -10.83
N ASN A 182 -12.61 -19.90 -10.91
CA ASN A 182 -13.41 -20.31 -9.75
C ASN A 182 -12.80 -21.54 -9.04
N GLU A 183 -13.45 -22.03 -7.99
CA GLU A 183 -13.07 -23.24 -7.24
C GLU A 183 -13.01 -24.50 -8.10
N GLN A 184 -13.79 -24.55 -9.18
CA GLN A 184 -13.85 -25.68 -10.11
C GLN A 184 -12.78 -25.60 -11.22
N ASP A 185 -11.81 -24.68 -11.09
CA ASP A 185 -10.77 -24.38 -12.09
C ASP A 185 -11.31 -23.87 -13.44
N GLU A 186 -12.58 -23.45 -13.48
CA GLU A 186 -13.19 -22.85 -14.67
C GLU A 186 -12.75 -21.40 -14.80
N ILE A 187 -12.39 -21.02 -16.02
CA ILE A 187 -11.92 -19.66 -16.32
C ILE A 187 -13.11 -18.71 -16.34
N ILE A 188 -13.17 -17.82 -15.34
CA ILE A 188 -14.15 -16.74 -15.27
C ILE A 188 -13.74 -15.60 -16.22
N LYS A 189 -12.46 -15.23 -16.21
CA LYS A 189 -11.96 -14.12 -17.02
C LYS A 189 -10.49 -14.30 -17.38
N GLU A 190 -10.17 -14.03 -18.64
CA GLU A 190 -8.80 -13.75 -19.08
C GLU A 190 -8.66 -12.29 -19.48
N LEU A 191 -7.56 -11.68 -19.05
CA LEU A 191 -7.22 -10.31 -19.38
C LEU A 191 -5.84 -10.31 -20.03
N PRO A 192 -5.75 -10.20 -21.37
CA PRO A 192 -4.47 -10.12 -22.05
C PRO A 192 -3.78 -8.81 -21.66
N LEU A 193 -2.52 -8.93 -21.27
CA LEU A 193 -1.70 -7.84 -20.78
C LEU A 193 -0.58 -7.56 -21.78
N ARG A 194 -0.39 -6.29 -22.12
CA ARG A 194 0.72 -5.80 -22.93
C ARG A 194 1.53 -4.84 -22.07
N PRO A 195 2.55 -5.33 -21.34
CA PRO A 195 3.23 -4.51 -20.36
C PRO A 195 3.92 -3.31 -20.99
N GLN A 196 3.56 -2.12 -20.52
CA GLN A 196 4.34 -0.91 -20.68
C GLN A 196 5.06 -0.64 -19.37
N TRP A 197 6.22 -1.27 -19.20
CA TRP A 197 6.96 -1.24 -17.95
C TRP A 197 7.35 0.18 -17.55
N ARG A 198 6.97 0.56 -16.33
CA ARG A 198 7.43 1.76 -15.64
C ARG A 198 8.53 1.37 -14.67
N TYR A 199 9.63 2.08 -14.72
CA TYR A 199 10.78 1.85 -13.87
C TYR A 199 10.73 2.81 -12.70
N GLN A 200 10.88 2.28 -11.49
CA GLN A 200 10.94 3.05 -10.27
C GLN A 200 12.14 2.56 -9.45
N ALA A 201 12.84 3.52 -8.86
CA ALA A 201 13.92 3.24 -7.93
C ALA A 201 13.54 3.81 -6.57
N TYR A 202 13.87 3.06 -5.53
CA TYR A 202 13.73 3.48 -4.15
C TYR A 202 15.10 3.42 -3.48
N SER A 203 15.28 4.26 -2.47
CA SER A 203 16.52 4.33 -1.70
C SER A 203 16.20 4.33 -0.21
N PHE A 204 17.24 4.40 0.62
CA PHE A 204 17.05 4.56 2.06
C PHE A 204 16.27 5.84 2.42
N PHE A 205 16.52 6.94 1.71
CA PHE A 205 15.90 8.25 1.98
C PHE A 205 14.58 8.44 1.23
N ASP A 206 14.38 7.70 0.14
CA ASP A 206 13.13 7.65 -0.63
C ASP A 206 12.61 6.21 -0.63
N ALA A 207 12.07 5.81 0.52
CA ALA A 207 11.63 4.46 0.76
C ALA A 207 10.40 4.12 -0.09
N ARG A 208 10.30 2.85 -0.50
CA ARG A 208 9.11 2.35 -1.18
C ARG A 208 7.87 2.59 -0.30
N PRO A 209 6.76 3.11 -0.85
CA PRO A 209 5.50 3.16 -0.12
C PRO A 209 5.06 1.75 0.30
N PHE A 210 4.24 1.67 1.36
CA PHE A 210 3.75 0.43 1.97
C PHE A 210 3.24 -0.63 0.96
N TYR A 211 3.16 -1.89 1.43
CA TYR A 211 2.88 -3.11 0.65
C TYR A 211 1.77 -3.01 -0.41
N TYR A 212 0.77 -2.14 -0.22
CA TYR A 212 -0.31 -1.89 -1.18
C TYR A 212 -0.46 -0.38 -1.45
N PRO A 213 0.35 0.23 -2.34
CA PRO A 213 0.29 1.67 -2.61
C PRO A 213 -1.03 2.09 -3.27
N PHE A 214 -1.84 1.12 -3.67
CA PHE A 214 -3.14 1.27 -4.28
C PHE A 214 -4.31 1.10 -3.30
N GLU A 215 -4.06 0.93 -2.00
CA GLU A 215 -5.10 0.87 -0.99
C GLU A 215 -5.88 2.20 -0.94
N PRO A 216 -7.22 2.18 -0.92
CA PRO A 216 -8.02 3.41 -0.91
C PRO A 216 -7.73 4.32 0.27
N ALA A 217 -7.49 3.74 1.45
CA ALA A 217 -7.20 4.45 2.69
C ALA A 217 -6.04 5.45 2.54
N ILE A 218 -5.01 5.12 1.75
CA ILE A 218 -3.87 6.03 1.48
C ILE A 218 -4.34 7.29 0.78
N THR A 219 -5.25 7.16 -0.19
CA THR A 219 -5.77 8.30 -0.95
C THR A 219 -6.69 9.17 -0.10
N ILE A 220 -7.60 8.53 0.66
CA ILE A 220 -8.51 9.23 1.57
C ILE A 220 -7.74 9.97 2.66
N ASN A 221 -6.72 9.35 3.27
CA ASN A 221 -5.89 10.00 4.27
C ASN A 221 -5.15 11.23 3.71
N ARG A 222 -4.61 11.16 2.49
CA ARG A 222 -4.00 12.32 1.82
C ARG A 222 -4.99 13.46 1.59
N PHE A 223 -6.20 13.12 1.13
CA PHE A 223 -7.26 14.10 0.94
C PHE A 223 -7.62 14.81 2.27
N ILE A 224 -7.84 14.04 3.34
CA ILE A 224 -8.15 14.60 4.68
C ILE A 224 -7.03 15.49 5.18
N ASN A 225 -5.77 15.06 5.08
CA ASN A 225 -4.63 15.86 5.55
C ASN A 225 -4.52 17.18 4.79
N LEU A 226 -4.72 17.19 3.47
CA LEU A 226 -4.76 18.43 2.71
C LEU A 226 -5.87 19.37 3.18
N LEU A 227 -7.05 18.83 3.53
CA LEU A 227 -8.12 19.65 4.09
C LEU A 227 -7.78 20.18 5.49
N LYS A 228 -7.16 19.37 6.35
CA LYS A 228 -6.67 19.80 7.67
C LYS A 228 -5.62 20.93 7.56
N ASP A 229 -4.81 20.87 6.50
CA ASP A 229 -3.81 21.89 6.18
C ASP A 229 -4.39 23.11 5.43
N ASN A 230 -5.71 23.21 5.29
CA ASN A 230 -6.43 24.25 4.54
C ASN A 230 -6.05 24.32 3.04
N GLN A 231 -5.58 23.23 2.46
CA GLN A 231 -5.18 23.11 1.05
C GLN A 231 -6.32 22.56 0.17
N ARG A 232 -7.49 23.20 0.22
CA ARG A 232 -8.71 22.74 -0.48
C ARG A 232 -8.53 22.56 -1.99
N GLU A 233 -7.80 23.46 -2.64
CA GLU A 233 -7.53 23.38 -4.08
C GLU A 233 -6.74 22.11 -4.47
N LEU A 234 -5.75 21.74 -3.66
CA LEU A 234 -4.98 20.51 -3.87
C LEU A 234 -5.83 19.27 -3.55
N ALA A 235 -6.66 19.34 -2.50
CA ALA A 235 -7.61 18.29 -2.15
C ALA A 235 -8.62 18.03 -3.30
N ALA A 236 -9.03 19.06 -4.02
CA ALA A 236 -9.94 18.93 -5.17
C ALA A 236 -9.39 18.05 -6.31
N SER A 237 -8.07 17.83 -6.37
CA SER A 237 -7.45 16.90 -7.33
C SER A 237 -7.84 15.43 -7.08
N TYR A 238 -8.30 15.09 -5.87
CA TYR A 238 -8.79 13.77 -5.50
C TYR A 238 -10.27 13.54 -5.81
N ILE A 239 -11.02 14.60 -6.12
CA ILE A 239 -12.43 14.50 -6.48
C ILE A 239 -12.58 14.03 -7.92
N HIS A 240 -13.57 13.17 -8.16
CA HIS A 240 -13.94 12.73 -9.50
C HIS A 240 -14.38 13.93 -10.35
N PHE A 241 -13.92 14.01 -11.60
CA PHE A 241 -14.15 15.21 -12.43
C PHE A 241 -15.63 15.56 -12.60
N LYS A 242 -16.51 14.55 -12.67
CA LYS A 242 -17.98 14.72 -12.77
C LYS A 242 -18.62 15.35 -11.52
N CYS A 243 -17.95 15.32 -10.36
CA CYS A 243 -18.50 15.81 -9.10
C CYS A 243 -17.86 17.12 -8.64
N LYS A 244 -16.83 17.63 -9.32
CA LYS A 244 -16.03 18.76 -8.81
C LYS A 244 -16.85 20.01 -8.49
N GLU A 245 -17.86 20.30 -9.30
CA GLU A 245 -18.70 21.51 -9.16
C GLU A 245 -19.80 21.33 -8.10
N THR A 246 -20.21 20.10 -7.83
CA THR A 246 -21.33 19.75 -6.95
C THR A 246 -20.88 19.01 -5.70
N PHE A 247 -19.58 18.96 -5.44
CA PHE A 247 -19.03 18.23 -4.30
C PHE A 247 -19.44 18.95 -3.01
N PRO A 248 -20.02 18.23 -2.01
CA PRO A 248 -20.58 18.84 -0.79
C PRO A 248 -19.47 19.21 0.19
N TRP A 249 -18.77 20.27 -0.19
CA TRP A 249 -17.63 20.84 0.50
C TRP A 249 -17.95 21.25 1.93
N GLU A 250 -19.15 21.77 2.14
CA GLU A 250 -19.72 22.18 3.42
C GLU A 250 -19.78 21.05 4.46
N ASN A 251 -19.84 19.79 4.03
CA ASN A 251 -19.88 18.65 4.97
C ASN A 251 -18.56 18.47 5.74
N PHE A 252 -17.47 19.12 5.31
CA PHE A 252 -16.19 19.14 6.02
C PHE A 252 -16.01 20.37 6.91
N ASP A 253 -16.93 21.34 6.84
CA ASP A 253 -16.84 22.62 7.56
C ASP A 253 -17.48 22.48 8.95
N HIS A 254 -16.87 21.65 9.82
CA HIS A 254 -17.36 21.38 11.17
C HIS A 254 -16.19 21.35 12.19
N PRO A 255 -16.44 21.66 13.49
CA PRO A 255 -15.37 21.88 14.47
C PRO A 255 -14.54 20.63 14.81
N TYR A 256 -15.04 19.43 14.48
CA TYR A 256 -14.39 18.16 14.80
C TYR A 256 -13.48 17.65 13.67
N PHE A 257 -13.41 18.34 12.52
CA PHE A 257 -12.71 17.82 11.34
C PHE A 257 -11.21 17.56 11.57
N SER A 258 -10.56 18.33 12.47
CA SER A 258 -9.16 18.10 12.87
C SER A 258 -8.91 16.69 13.43
N GLU A 259 -9.93 16.09 14.04
CA GLU A 259 -9.90 14.77 14.67
C GLU A 259 -10.31 13.64 13.72
N ALA A 260 -10.57 13.93 12.44
CA ALA A 260 -10.99 12.91 11.48
C ALA A 260 -9.92 11.82 11.29
N HIS A 261 -10.31 10.55 11.44
CA HIS A 261 -9.48 9.39 11.17
C HIS A 261 -10.14 8.47 10.14
N PRO A 262 -9.46 8.08 9.05
CA PRO A 262 -10.03 7.15 8.09
C PRO A 262 -10.22 5.77 8.74
N GLY A 263 -11.44 5.27 8.71
CA GLY A 263 -11.81 3.94 9.18
C GLY A 263 -11.53 2.85 8.15
N VAL A 264 -12.44 1.90 8.07
CA VAL A 264 -12.35 0.74 7.19
C VAL A 264 -13.12 1.00 5.89
N GLU A 265 -12.59 0.52 4.77
CA GLU A 265 -13.23 0.60 3.47
C GLU A 265 -14.29 -0.49 3.27
N TYR A 266 -15.31 -0.17 2.48
CA TYR A 266 -16.39 -1.07 2.09
C TYR A 266 -16.65 -0.96 0.60
N TYR A 267 -17.02 -2.06 -0.04
CA TYR A 267 -17.63 -2.06 -1.37
C TYR A 267 -19.16 -2.07 -1.24
N ILE A 268 -19.81 -1.13 -1.92
CA ILE A 268 -21.27 -0.93 -1.82
C ILE A 268 -21.99 -1.08 -3.17
N GLY A 269 -21.27 -1.40 -4.24
CA GLY A 269 -21.86 -1.59 -5.57
C GLY A 269 -22.16 -0.26 -6.27
N ASN A 270 -23.42 0.16 -6.30
CA ASN A 270 -23.86 1.34 -7.07
C ASN A 270 -24.30 2.48 -6.15
N TYR A 271 -23.88 3.71 -6.45
CA TYR A 271 -24.26 4.89 -5.66
C TYR A 271 -24.21 6.16 -6.53
N LEU A 272 -25.28 6.98 -6.47
CA LEU A 272 -25.42 8.24 -7.23
C LEU A 272 -25.07 8.11 -8.74
N GLY A 273 -25.47 7.00 -9.36
CA GLY A 273 -25.22 6.73 -10.78
C GLY A 273 -23.77 6.35 -11.11
N PHE A 274 -22.91 6.18 -10.10
CA PHE A 274 -21.61 5.54 -10.25
C PHE A 274 -21.73 4.04 -9.96
N GLU A 275 -21.00 3.25 -10.73
CA GLU A 275 -20.83 1.82 -10.52
C GLU A 275 -19.52 1.52 -9.80
N ASN A 276 -19.46 0.38 -9.11
CA ASN A 276 -18.28 -0.11 -8.40
C ASN A 276 -17.75 0.89 -7.37
N VAL A 277 -18.68 1.41 -6.58
CA VAL A 277 -18.45 2.39 -5.53
C VAL A 277 -17.99 1.68 -4.26
N PHE A 278 -17.02 2.32 -3.63
CA PHE A 278 -16.54 2.01 -2.31
C PHE A 278 -16.90 3.15 -1.35
N SER A 279 -17.05 2.84 -0.07
CA SER A 279 -17.21 3.82 0.99
C SER A 279 -16.15 3.63 2.07
N MET A 280 -15.93 4.67 2.87
CA MET A 280 -15.10 4.63 4.07
C MET A 280 -15.68 5.63 5.06
N ASN A 281 -15.83 5.22 6.31
CA ASN A 281 -16.24 6.13 7.38
C ASN A 281 -15.01 6.86 7.92
N LEU A 282 -15.11 8.17 8.04
CA LEU A 282 -14.25 8.95 8.92
C LEU A 282 -14.79 8.81 10.33
N LEU A 283 -13.91 8.42 11.24
CA LEU A 283 -14.21 8.23 12.65
C LEU A 283 -13.66 9.41 13.44
N TYR A 284 -14.45 9.90 14.39
CA TYR A 284 -14.09 11.04 15.24
C TYR A 284 -14.03 10.59 16.70
N PHE A 285 -12.92 10.91 17.37
CA PHE A 285 -12.61 10.48 18.75
C PHE A 285 -12.43 11.69 19.65
N LYS A 286 -12.76 11.56 20.94
CA LYS A 286 -12.59 12.67 21.88
C LYS A 286 -11.07 12.93 22.06
N PRO A 287 -10.64 14.20 22.18
CA PRO A 287 -9.23 14.51 22.40
C PRO A 287 -8.71 13.80 23.66
N GLY A 288 -7.61 13.07 23.52
CA GLY A 288 -6.98 12.32 24.62
C GLY A 288 -7.29 10.82 24.63
N ASP A 289 -8.22 10.34 23.78
CA ASP A 289 -8.47 8.91 23.63
C ASP A 289 -7.23 8.19 23.09
N GLN A 290 -6.69 7.26 23.90
CA GLN A 290 -5.52 6.47 23.54
C GLN A 290 -5.87 5.24 22.69
N VAL A 291 -7.07 4.70 22.88
CA VAL A 291 -7.60 3.59 22.10
C VAL A 291 -8.65 4.16 21.15
N ARG A 292 -8.57 3.76 19.88
CA ARG A 292 -9.40 4.29 18.79
C ARG A 292 -10.04 3.12 18.07
N THR A 293 -11.12 2.58 18.64
CA THR A 293 -11.93 1.55 17.99
C THR A 293 -13.20 2.14 17.39
N PRO A 294 -13.80 1.55 16.35
CA PRO A 294 -15.06 2.04 15.78
C PRO A 294 -16.18 2.24 16.81
N ASP A 295 -16.22 1.43 17.88
CA ASP A 295 -17.24 1.52 18.93
C ASP A 295 -17.01 2.68 19.92
N GLN A 296 -15.85 3.32 19.87
CA GLN A 296 -15.46 4.43 20.75
C GLN A 296 -15.57 5.79 20.06
N CYS A 297 -15.90 5.85 18.77
CA CYS A 297 -16.11 7.13 18.11
C CYS A 297 -17.38 7.81 18.63
N PHE A 298 -17.38 9.15 18.68
CA PHE A 298 -18.58 9.93 19.03
C PHE A 298 -19.33 10.43 17.79
N ALA A 299 -18.71 10.32 16.62
CA ALA A 299 -19.31 10.71 15.36
C ALA A 299 -18.65 9.97 14.20
N ARG A 300 -19.37 9.93 13.08
CA ARG A 300 -18.97 9.28 11.83
C ARG A 300 -19.32 10.16 10.63
N GLN A 301 -18.54 10.04 9.56
CA GLN A 301 -18.85 10.69 8.28
C GLN A 301 -18.51 9.73 7.14
N ALA A 302 -19.48 9.37 6.30
CA ALA A 302 -19.22 8.50 5.16
C ALA A 302 -18.60 9.28 3.99
N ILE A 303 -17.53 8.74 3.40
CA ILE A 303 -16.96 9.19 2.13
C ILE A 303 -17.13 8.09 1.09
N TYR A 304 -17.56 8.46 -0.12
CA TYR A 304 -17.76 7.56 -1.24
C TYR A 304 -16.73 7.82 -2.33
N PHE A 305 -16.19 6.77 -2.92
CA PHE A 305 -15.14 6.86 -3.93
C PHE A 305 -15.15 5.69 -4.92
N VAL A 306 -14.53 5.90 -6.07
CA VAL A 306 -14.43 4.93 -7.16
C VAL A 306 -13.00 4.83 -7.68
N ASP A 307 -12.64 3.67 -8.25
CA ASP A 307 -11.42 3.57 -9.05
C ASP A 307 -11.68 4.13 -10.46
N HIS A 308 -11.02 5.25 -10.76
CA HIS A 308 -11.02 5.86 -12.07
C HIS A 308 -9.63 5.76 -12.70
N LEU A 309 -9.47 4.82 -13.63
CA LEU A 309 -8.21 4.55 -14.35
C LEU A 309 -7.04 4.28 -13.38
N GLY A 310 -7.30 3.45 -12.36
CA GLY A 310 -6.32 3.05 -11.35
C GLY A 310 -6.09 4.04 -10.22
N LYS A 311 -6.74 5.21 -10.26
CA LYS A 311 -6.68 6.21 -9.19
C LYS A 311 -8.01 6.28 -8.45
N TRP A 312 -7.96 6.27 -7.13
CA TRP A 312 -9.15 6.53 -6.32
C TRP A 312 -9.60 7.96 -6.48
N LYS A 313 -10.90 8.13 -6.70
CA LYS A 313 -11.55 9.42 -6.84
C LYS A 313 -12.77 9.49 -5.94
N ILE A 314 -12.81 10.54 -5.12
CA ILE A 314 -13.92 10.80 -4.22
C ILE A 314 -15.09 11.35 -5.05
N ILE A 315 -16.28 10.79 -4.84
CA ILE A 315 -17.50 11.16 -5.58
C ILE A 315 -18.51 11.88 -4.71
N ASN A 316 -18.52 11.61 -3.40
CA ASN A 316 -19.44 12.21 -2.44
C ASN A 316 -18.88 12.13 -1.01
N ALA A 317 -19.40 12.96 -0.12
CA ALA A 317 -19.23 12.85 1.33
C ALA A 317 -20.54 13.22 2.01
N GLU A 318 -20.98 12.43 2.98
CA GLU A 318 -22.19 12.72 3.75
C GLU A 318 -21.92 13.75 4.86
N PRO A 319 -22.96 14.39 5.41
CA PRO A 319 -22.82 15.16 6.64
C PRO A 319 -22.27 14.30 7.78
N ILE A 320 -21.66 14.94 8.78
CA ILE A 320 -21.27 14.25 10.00
C ILE A 320 -22.51 13.79 10.77
N GLU A 321 -22.54 12.52 11.15
CA GLU A 321 -23.53 11.93 12.04
C GLU A 321 -22.91 11.83 13.44
N ILE A 322 -23.58 12.42 14.44
CA ILE A 322 -23.14 12.36 15.83
C ILE A 322 -23.85 11.18 16.48
N ASP A 323 -23.07 10.26 17.05
CA ASP A 323 -23.61 9.10 17.76
C ASP A 323 -24.10 9.58 19.13
N ASP A 324 -25.42 9.75 19.30
CA ASP A 324 -26.05 10.21 20.54
C ASP A 324 -25.90 9.23 21.73
N TYR A 325 -25.17 8.12 21.57
CA TYR A 325 -25.10 7.00 22.50
C TYR A 325 -23.95 7.03 23.53
N ASN A 326 -23.25 8.17 23.73
CA ASN A 326 -22.15 8.27 24.72
C ASN A 326 -22.15 9.53 25.59
#